data_AF-A0A9P6G7J3-F1
#
_entry.id   AF-A0A9P6G7J3-F1
#
_cell.length_a   1.000
_cell.length_b   1.000
_cell.length_c   1.000
_cell.angle_alpha   90.00
_cell.angle_beta   90.00
_cell.angle_gamma   90.00
#
_symmetry.space_group_name_H-M   'P 1'
#
loop_
_entity.id
_entity.type
_entity.pdbx_description
1 polymer ?
#
loop_
_entity_poly.entity_id
_entity_poly.type
_entity_poly.pdbx_seq_one_letter_code
_entity_poly.pdbx_strand_id
1 'polypeptide(L)'
;METTPPQKVIIRDVSACAYKPKTPEKQKLRQSLKRGEGAGFMQVIEYAQHLKESSIDATYVDFEATLGTESVEVISPIGQQRSRGSSSSQGQVRLTVTQRQLQELPEILAGHAVADGPSIAIRDKWRCQDTHCGNYPYVCWIQRTAGQPDRFENHYPISSNIVAMWARNVTLGKCSVNEPDDIIRVALRTSRELAAKEKAKEKAKEKAKEKAKEKAQQSSTPAFTADSFMSAIAASALSIS
;
A
#
# COMPACT_ATOMS: atom_id res chain seq x y z
N MET A 1 31.76 -3.80 20.36
CA MET A 1 30.99 -3.27 19.21
C MET A 1 31.34 -4.14 18.02
N GLU A 2 30.50 -5.11 17.70
CA GLU A 2 30.71 -5.99 16.55
C GLU A 2 30.34 -5.22 15.28
N THR A 3 31.31 -5.02 14.39
CA THR A 3 31.12 -4.40 13.08
C THR A 3 30.69 -5.47 12.10
N THR A 4 29.44 -5.40 11.62
CA THR A 4 28.92 -6.29 10.58
C THR A 4 29.73 -6.08 9.29
N PRO A 5 30.18 -7.16 8.60
CA PRO A 5 30.93 -7.01 7.36
C PRO A 5 30.08 -6.36 6.26
N PRO A 6 30.69 -5.57 5.36
CA PRO A 6 29.96 -4.89 4.29
C PRO A 6 29.30 -5.90 3.35
N GLN A 7 27.97 -5.84 3.24
CA GLN A 7 27.19 -6.71 2.37
C GLN A 7 27.09 -6.11 0.96
N LYS A 8 27.36 -6.91 -0.07
CA LYS A 8 27.09 -6.52 -1.46
C LYS A 8 25.58 -6.53 -1.70
N VAL A 9 25.07 -5.42 -2.21
CA VAL A 9 23.66 -5.23 -2.57
C VAL A 9 23.57 -4.84 -4.04
N ILE A 10 22.60 -5.40 -4.73
CA ILE A 10 22.25 -5.05 -6.11
C ILE A 10 21.05 -4.14 -6.08
N ILE A 11 21.07 -3.08 -6.86
CA ILE A 11 19.91 -2.23 -7.07
C ILE A 11 18.96 -2.96 -8.02
N ARG A 12 17.78 -3.39 -7.54
CA ARG A 12 16.79 -4.11 -8.34
C ARG A 12 15.94 -3.18 -9.19
N ASP A 13 15.56 -2.06 -8.61
CA ASP A 13 14.72 -1.07 -9.28
C ASP A 13 15.04 0.33 -8.75
N VAL A 14 14.90 1.32 -9.63
CA VAL A 14 15.07 2.73 -9.32
C VAL A 14 13.91 3.50 -9.92
N SER A 15 13.06 4.00 -9.03
CA SER A 15 12.02 4.95 -9.37
C SER A 15 12.48 6.35 -8.97
N ALA A 16 12.14 7.36 -9.75
CA ALA A 16 12.47 8.74 -9.39
C ALA A 16 11.37 9.73 -9.80
N CYS A 17 11.46 10.96 -9.30
CA CYS A 17 10.64 12.07 -9.75
C CYS A 17 11.45 13.37 -9.76
N ALA A 18 11.27 14.18 -10.81
CA ALA A 18 11.89 15.49 -10.93
C ALA A 18 10.84 16.59 -10.76
N TYR A 19 11.20 17.69 -10.10
CA TYR A 19 10.29 18.81 -9.84
C TYR A 19 11.03 20.13 -9.64
N LYS A 20 10.28 21.23 -9.78
CA LYS A 20 10.76 22.60 -9.52
C LYS A 20 10.68 22.94 -8.02
N PRO A 21 11.62 23.75 -7.49
CA PRO A 21 11.62 24.17 -6.10
C PRO A 21 10.34 24.93 -5.76
N LYS A 22 9.87 24.76 -4.51
CA LYS A 22 8.70 25.45 -3.95
C LYS A 22 7.37 25.19 -4.67
N THR A 23 7.26 24.12 -5.46
CA THR A 23 5.99 23.72 -6.06
C THR A 23 5.17 22.82 -5.11
N PRO A 24 3.83 22.98 -5.06
CA PRO A 24 2.97 22.07 -4.30
C PRO A 24 2.98 20.64 -4.89
N GLU A 25 3.36 20.51 -6.16
CA GLU A 25 3.51 19.24 -6.87
C GLU A 25 4.57 18.32 -6.24
N LYS A 26 5.58 18.89 -5.58
CA LYS A 26 6.61 18.13 -4.84
C LYS A 26 5.99 17.10 -3.90
N GLN A 27 5.00 17.49 -3.10
CA GLN A 27 4.39 16.58 -2.12
C GLN A 27 3.61 15.46 -2.81
N LYS A 28 2.91 15.78 -3.89
CA LYS A 28 2.14 14.81 -4.69
C LYS A 28 3.06 13.78 -5.36
N LEU A 29 4.14 14.25 -5.99
CA LEU A 29 5.14 13.40 -6.65
C LEU A 29 5.94 12.54 -5.66
N ARG A 30 6.23 13.05 -4.46
CA ARG A 30 6.82 12.23 -3.39
C ARG A 30 5.86 11.15 -2.88
N GLN A 31 4.57 11.43 -2.83
CA GLN A 31 3.56 10.44 -2.42
C GLN A 31 3.28 9.40 -3.52
N SER A 32 3.41 9.73 -4.80
CA SER A 32 3.33 8.73 -5.87
C SER A 32 4.56 7.84 -5.88
N LEU A 33 5.75 8.39 -5.65
CA LEU A 33 6.99 7.61 -5.53
C LEU A 33 6.88 6.54 -4.44
N LYS A 34 6.44 6.93 -3.23
CA LYS A 34 6.19 6.01 -2.10
C LYS A 34 5.14 4.93 -2.36
N ARG A 35 4.26 5.12 -3.34
CA ARG A 35 3.23 4.15 -3.72
C ARG A 35 3.72 3.16 -4.79
N GLY A 36 4.97 3.31 -5.26
CA GLY A 36 5.49 2.54 -6.39
C GLY A 36 4.91 2.99 -7.74
N GLU A 37 4.27 4.17 -7.80
CA GLU A 37 3.72 4.76 -9.03
C GLU A 37 4.74 5.71 -9.69
N GLY A 38 6.03 5.54 -9.39
CA GLY A 38 7.11 6.34 -9.94
C GLY A 38 7.36 6.03 -11.42
N ALA A 39 7.88 7.02 -12.15
CA ALA A 39 8.42 6.78 -13.48
C ALA A 39 9.79 6.08 -13.35
N GLY A 40 10.09 5.19 -14.30
CA GLY A 40 11.39 4.52 -14.35
C GLY A 40 12.52 5.55 -14.52
N PHE A 41 13.71 5.24 -14.02
CA PHE A 41 14.85 6.18 -13.99
C PHE A 41 15.13 6.89 -15.32
N MET A 42 15.03 6.18 -16.45
CA MET A 42 15.25 6.77 -17.79
C MET A 42 14.23 7.85 -18.14
N GLN A 43 12.94 7.62 -17.86
CA GLN A 43 11.88 8.59 -18.09
C GLN A 43 12.07 9.83 -17.23
N VAL A 44 12.64 9.66 -16.03
CA VAL A 44 12.91 10.78 -15.12
C VAL A 44 14.09 11.63 -15.62
N ILE A 45 15.09 11.02 -16.24
CA ILE A 45 16.19 11.75 -16.89
C ILE A 45 15.63 12.61 -18.03
N GLU A 46 14.82 12.03 -18.93
CA GLU A 46 14.20 12.75 -20.04
C GLU A 46 13.33 13.91 -19.54
N TYR A 47 12.51 13.66 -18.51
CA TYR A 47 11.67 14.70 -17.91
C TYR A 47 12.50 15.79 -17.22
N ALA A 48 13.60 15.43 -16.55
CA ALA A 48 14.51 16.40 -15.94
C ALA A 48 15.23 17.26 -16.98
N GLN A 49 15.60 16.69 -18.13
CA GLN A 49 16.15 17.45 -19.26
C GLN A 49 15.12 18.45 -19.80
N HIS A 50 13.88 18.02 -20.00
CA HIS A 50 12.80 18.91 -20.43
C HIS A 50 12.50 20.03 -19.40
N LEU A 51 12.58 19.74 -18.10
CA LEU A 51 12.45 20.75 -17.04
C LEU A 51 13.61 21.76 -17.04
N LYS A 52 14.83 21.30 -17.34
CA LYS A 52 16.02 22.13 -17.47
C LYS A 52 15.98 23.02 -18.71
N GLU A 53 15.42 22.53 -19.82
CA GLU A 53 15.25 23.31 -21.04
C GLU A 53 14.13 24.35 -20.91
N SER A 54 13.06 24.00 -20.18
CA SER A 54 11.89 24.88 -19.98
C SER A 54 12.03 25.87 -18.83
N SER A 55 13.07 25.78 -18.00
CA SER A 55 13.29 26.73 -16.89
C SER A 55 14.75 26.91 -16.52
N ILE A 56 15.08 28.13 -16.12
CA ILE A 56 16.42 28.53 -15.64
C ILE A 56 16.65 28.07 -14.18
N ASP A 57 15.57 27.72 -13.47
CA ASP A 57 15.61 27.35 -12.06
C ASP A 57 16.25 25.98 -11.82
N ALA A 58 16.82 25.81 -10.62
CA ALA A 58 17.38 24.53 -10.19
C ALA A 58 16.32 23.42 -10.22
N THR A 59 16.61 22.31 -10.89
CA THR A 59 15.73 21.13 -10.89
C THR A 59 16.14 20.17 -9.78
N TYR A 60 15.16 19.69 -9.00
CA TYR A 60 15.38 18.72 -7.92
C TYR A 60 14.91 17.35 -8.37
N VAL A 61 15.66 16.30 -8.01
CA VAL A 61 15.32 14.91 -8.29
C VAL A 61 15.35 14.13 -6.98
N ASP A 62 14.24 13.47 -6.64
CA ASP A 62 14.19 12.48 -5.56
C ASP A 62 14.09 11.08 -6.19
N PHE A 63 14.76 10.11 -5.59
CA PHE A 63 14.73 8.71 -6.05
C PHE A 63 14.48 7.74 -4.90
N GLU A 64 13.86 6.62 -5.24
CA GLU A 64 13.62 5.48 -4.36
C GLU A 64 14.22 4.25 -5.06
N ALA A 65 15.21 3.64 -4.38
CA ALA A 65 15.93 2.49 -4.89
C ALA A 65 15.56 1.26 -4.06
N THR A 66 15.09 0.22 -4.74
CA THR A 66 14.85 -1.08 -4.11
C THR A 66 16.15 -1.89 -4.17
N LEU A 67 16.76 -2.13 -3.01
CA LEU A 67 17.96 -2.95 -2.91
C LEU A 67 17.57 -4.42 -2.74
N GLY A 68 18.10 -5.28 -3.59
CA GLY A 68 18.13 -6.71 -3.37
C GLY A 68 19.48 -7.11 -2.79
N THR A 69 19.48 -8.03 -1.84
CA THR A 69 20.70 -8.79 -1.58
C THR A 69 20.97 -9.63 -2.82
N GLU A 70 22.20 -9.57 -3.33
CA GLU A 70 22.70 -10.60 -4.23
C GLU A 70 22.65 -11.88 -3.40
N SER A 71 21.56 -12.65 -3.52
CA SER A 71 21.62 -14.04 -3.18
C SER A 71 22.74 -14.55 -4.05
N VAL A 72 23.89 -14.84 -3.43
CA VAL A 72 24.91 -15.67 -4.04
C VAL A 72 24.13 -16.92 -4.43
N GLU A 73 23.71 -16.99 -5.69
CA GLU A 73 23.33 -18.26 -6.27
C GLU A 73 24.52 -19.14 -5.96
N VAL A 74 24.29 -20.12 -5.09
CA VAL A 74 25.31 -21.09 -4.71
C VAL A 74 25.57 -21.87 -5.98
N ILE A 75 26.41 -21.32 -6.85
CA ILE A 75 27.15 -22.03 -7.86
C ILE A 75 27.92 -23.05 -7.05
N SER A 76 27.41 -24.28 -7.04
CA SER A 76 28.09 -25.43 -6.45
C SER A 76 29.52 -25.45 -6.99
N PRO A 77 30.56 -25.32 -6.14
CA PRO A 77 31.90 -25.50 -6.64
C PRO A 77 32.15 -27.00 -6.72
N ILE A 78 31.92 -27.54 -7.92
CA ILE A 78 32.68 -28.70 -8.39
C ILE A 78 34.14 -28.24 -8.45
N GLY A 79 34.91 -28.75 -7.49
CA GLY A 79 36.36 -28.91 -7.52
C GLY A 79 37.21 -27.65 -7.73
N GLN A 80 37.85 -27.18 -6.66
CA GLN A 80 39.30 -26.99 -6.71
C GLN A 80 39.93 -26.92 -5.31
N GLN A 81 41.12 -27.49 -5.25
CA GLN A 81 41.90 -27.89 -4.09
C GLN A 81 42.73 -26.73 -3.50
N ARG A 82 42.99 -26.86 -2.19
CA ARG A 82 44.26 -26.57 -1.47
C ARG A 82 44.57 -25.13 -1.01
N SER A 83 44.50 -24.99 0.33
CA SER A 83 45.65 -24.80 1.26
C SER A 83 45.89 -23.45 1.94
N ARG A 84 45.98 -23.56 3.28
CA ARG A 84 46.78 -22.83 4.30
C ARG A 84 46.14 -21.63 5.03
N GLY A 85 46.04 -21.80 6.35
CA GLY A 85 45.86 -20.74 7.34
C GLY A 85 45.40 -21.34 8.68
N SER A 86 46.30 -21.39 9.64
CA SER A 86 46.21 -22.07 10.94
C SER A 86 45.63 -21.18 12.05
N SER A 87 45.10 -21.81 13.12
CA SER A 87 44.60 -21.31 14.43
C SER A 87 43.07 -21.12 14.52
N SER A 88 42.33 -21.51 15.57
CA SER A 88 42.64 -22.12 16.88
C SER A 88 41.37 -22.81 17.43
N SER A 89 41.54 -24.02 17.98
CA SER A 89 40.80 -24.59 19.12
C SER A 89 39.38 -24.09 19.46
N GLN A 90 38.37 -24.63 18.78
CA GLN A 90 37.13 -25.11 19.39
C GLN A 90 36.64 -26.26 18.51
N GLY A 91 36.18 -27.35 19.11
CA GLY A 91 35.83 -28.60 18.43
C GLY A 91 34.72 -28.41 17.40
N GLN A 92 35.06 -27.92 16.21
CA GLN A 92 34.23 -28.02 15.04
C GLN A 92 34.25 -29.48 14.60
N VAL A 93 33.20 -30.20 14.97
CA VAL A 93 32.80 -31.41 14.26
C VAL A 93 32.80 -31.05 12.78
N ARG A 94 33.75 -31.61 12.02
CA ARG A 94 33.78 -31.47 10.56
C ARG A 94 32.56 -32.18 10.03
N LEU A 95 31.45 -31.46 9.95
CA LEU A 95 30.26 -31.92 9.28
C LEU A 95 30.64 -32.14 7.81
N THR A 96 30.28 -33.30 7.30
CA THR A 96 30.41 -33.59 5.87
C THR A 96 29.61 -32.56 5.08
N VAL A 97 29.99 -32.30 3.83
CA VAL A 97 29.27 -31.36 2.93
C VAL A 97 27.75 -31.63 2.95
N THR A 98 27.38 -32.91 2.99
CA THR A 98 26.01 -33.40 3.10
C THR A 98 25.33 -33.03 4.43
N GLN A 99 26.02 -33.11 5.56
CA GLN A 99 25.47 -32.69 6.86
C GLN A 99 25.23 -31.18 6.94
N ARG A 100 26.08 -30.37 6.30
CA ARG A 100 25.85 -28.92 6.22
C ARG A 100 24.62 -28.60 5.37
N GLN A 101 24.47 -29.25 4.21
CA GLN A 101 23.27 -29.10 3.36
C GLN A 101 21.98 -29.50 4.09
N LEU A 102 22.02 -30.57 4.90
CA LEU A 102 20.88 -30.97 5.71
C LEU A 102 20.54 -29.98 6.84
N GLN A 103 21.52 -29.25 7.38
CA GLN A 103 21.29 -28.22 8.40
C GLN A 103 20.71 -26.92 7.83
N GLU A 104 20.97 -26.60 6.56
CA GLU A 104 20.47 -25.39 5.89
C GLU A 104 19.05 -25.56 5.32
N LEU A 105 18.60 -26.81 5.08
CA LEU A 105 17.27 -27.12 4.56
C LEU A 105 16.09 -26.53 5.36
N PRO A 106 16.06 -26.59 6.71
CA PRO A 106 14.96 -26.03 7.49
C PRO A 106 14.81 -24.51 7.29
N GLU A 107 15.91 -23.79 7.13
CA GLU A 107 15.91 -22.34 6.94
C GLU A 107 15.43 -21.97 5.53
N ILE A 108 15.87 -22.71 4.52
CA ILE A 108 15.42 -22.55 3.13
C ILE A 108 13.92 -22.88 3.01
N LEU A 109 13.46 -23.96 3.66
CA LEU A 109 12.04 -24.35 3.67
C LEU A 109 11.18 -23.34 4.43
N ALA A 110 11.68 -22.77 5.53
CA ALA A 110 11.01 -21.70 6.25
C ALA A 110 10.91 -20.43 5.40
N GLY A 111 11.98 -20.06 4.67
CA GLY A 111 11.98 -18.94 3.73
C GLY A 111 10.98 -19.14 2.58
N HIS A 112 10.92 -20.35 2.01
CA HIS A 112 9.98 -20.66 0.93
C HIS A 112 8.53 -20.71 1.41
N ALA A 113 8.27 -21.17 2.62
CA ALA A 113 6.93 -21.12 3.24
C ALA A 113 6.45 -19.68 3.49
N VAL A 114 7.37 -18.72 3.66
CA VAL A 114 7.05 -17.30 3.77
C VAL A 114 6.83 -16.68 2.39
N ALA A 115 7.61 -17.08 1.38
CA ALA A 115 7.53 -16.56 0.01
C ALA A 115 6.37 -17.12 -0.82
N ASP A 116 5.95 -18.37 -0.60
CA ASP A 116 4.81 -19.05 -1.25
C ASP A 116 3.76 -19.50 -0.22
N GLY A 117 3.55 -18.67 0.80
CA GLY A 117 2.67 -19.02 1.92
C GLY A 117 1.18 -19.07 1.53
N PRO A 118 0.33 -19.75 2.35
CA PRO A 118 -1.12 -19.79 2.16
C PRO A 118 -1.77 -18.41 1.98
N SER A 119 -1.16 -17.36 2.51
CA SER A 119 -1.59 -15.97 2.32
C SER A 119 -1.64 -15.54 0.85
N ILE A 120 -0.67 -15.94 0.04
CA ILE A 120 -0.60 -15.59 -1.39
C ILE A 120 -1.64 -16.40 -2.16
N ALA A 121 -1.70 -17.71 -1.90
CA ALA A 121 -2.71 -18.58 -2.49
C ALA A 121 -4.15 -18.08 -2.21
N ILE A 122 -4.42 -17.59 -1.00
CA ILE A 122 -5.72 -16.96 -0.65
C ILE A 122 -5.93 -15.69 -1.47
N ARG A 123 -4.94 -14.80 -1.58
CA ARG A 123 -5.07 -13.53 -2.32
C ARG A 123 -5.33 -13.78 -3.81
N ASP A 124 -4.62 -14.72 -4.41
CA ASP A 124 -4.75 -15.03 -5.83
C ASP A 124 -6.09 -15.73 -6.12
N LYS A 125 -6.48 -16.68 -5.26
CA LYS A 125 -7.75 -17.41 -5.41
C LYS A 125 -8.97 -16.51 -5.28
N TRP A 126 -8.93 -15.56 -4.35
CA TRP A 126 -10.09 -14.74 -3.97
C TRP A 126 -9.98 -13.30 -4.48
N ARG A 127 -9.10 -13.05 -5.45
CA ARG A 127 -9.04 -11.76 -6.14
C ARG A 127 -10.38 -11.49 -6.82
N CYS A 128 -11.00 -10.36 -6.51
CA CYS A 128 -12.28 -10.00 -7.10
C CYS A 128 -12.12 -9.77 -8.61
N GLN A 129 -12.95 -10.42 -9.41
CA GLN A 129 -12.98 -10.26 -10.87
C GLN A 129 -14.14 -9.36 -11.34
N ASP A 130 -15.10 -9.07 -10.48
CA ASP A 130 -16.27 -8.27 -10.82
C ASP A 130 -15.96 -6.77 -10.70
N THR A 131 -16.04 -6.06 -11.83
CA THR A 131 -15.81 -4.61 -11.92
C THR A 131 -16.88 -3.77 -11.24
N HIS A 132 -18.06 -4.33 -10.97
CA HIS A 132 -19.14 -3.66 -10.24
C HIS A 132 -18.98 -3.79 -8.71
N CYS A 133 -18.10 -4.67 -8.25
CA CYS A 133 -17.80 -4.80 -6.84
C CYS A 133 -17.03 -3.56 -6.34
N GLY A 134 -17.54 -2.90 -5.30
CA GLY A 134 -16.87 -1.74 -4.69
C GLY A 134 -15.51 -2.04 -4.03
N ASN A 135 -15.08 -3.31 -3.99
CA ASN A 135 -13.77 -3.74 -3.50
C ASN A 135 -12.85 -4.28 -4.62
N TYR A 136 -13.22 -4.12 -5.89
CA TYR A 136 -12.33 -4.43 -7.02
C TYR A 136 -11.12 -3.47 -7.06
N PRO A 137 -9.88 -3.93 -7.36
CA PRO A 137 -9.45 -5.29 -7.74
C PRO A 137 -8.93 -6.13 -6.55
N TYR A 138 -9.33 -5.79 -5.33
CA TYR A 138 -8.85 -6.42 -4.10
C TYR A 138 -9.54 -7.75 -3.80
N VAL A 139 -9.19 -8.36 -2.67
CA VAL A 139 -9.61 -9.71 -2.29
C VAL A 139 -11.01 -9.70 -1.68
N CYS A 140 -11.92 -10.53 -2.20
CA CYS A 140 -13.28 -10.71 -1.70
C CYS A 140 -13.60 -12.19 -1.52
N TRP A 141 -14.28 -12.54 -0.44
CA TRP A 141 -14.87 -13.87 -0.28
C TRP A 141 -16.34 -13.83 -0.70
N ILE A 142 -16.81 -14.86 -1.40
CA ILE A 142 -18.21 -14.98 -1.83
C ILE A 142 -18.78 -16.22 -1.18
N GLN A 143 -19.90 -16.06 -0.48
CA GLN A 143 -20.64 -17.20 0.04
C GLN A 143 -21.42 -17.84 -1.12
N ARG A 144 -20.86 -18.92 -1.69
CA ARG A 144 -21.52 -19.68 -2.75
C ARG A 144 -22.68 -20.48 -2.17
N THR A 145 -23.90 -20.01 -2.40
CA THR A 145 -25.12 -20.79 -2.14
C THR A 145 -25.47 -21.59 -3.39
N ALA A 146 -25.71 -22.89 -3.24
CA ALA A 146 -26.05 -23.76 -4.37
C ALA A 146 -27.24 -23.20 -5.16
N GLY A 147 -27.04 -22.97 -6.46
CA GLY A 147 -28.08 -22.47 -7.37
C GLY A 147 -28.27 -20.95 -7.42
N GLN A 148 -27.50 -20.16 -6.67
CA GLN A 148 -27.51 -18.70 -6.78
C GLN A 148 -26.34 -18.21 -7.65
N PRO A 149 -26.57 -17.26 -8.57
CA PRO A 149 -25.47 -16.63 -9.31
C PRO A 149 -24.60 -15.80 -8.37
N ASP A 150 -23.29 -15.78 -8.63
CA ASP A 150 -22.33 -14.93 -7.91
C ASP A 150 -22.67 -13.46 -8.20
N ARG A 151 -23.32 -12.79 -7.23
CA ARG A 151 -23.67 -11.35 -7.28
C ARG A 151 -22.70 -10.53 -6.44
N PHE A 152 -22.34 -9.33 -6.91
CA PHE A 152 -21.48 -8.39 -6.19
C PHE A 152 -21.96 -8.05 -4.76
N GLU A 153 -23.27 -8.12 -4.50
CA GLU A 153 -23.88 -7.86 -3.19
C GLU A 153 -23.48 -8.88 -2.11
N ASN A 154 -23.07 -10.07 -2.54
CA ASN A 154 -22.66 -11.19 -1.69
C ASN A 154 -21.13 -11.22 -1.49
N HIS A 155 -20.41 -10.22 -1.98
CA HIS A 155 -18.96 -10.13 -1.80
C HIS A 155 -18.65 -9.58 -0.40
N TYR A 156 -17.85 -10.31 0.35
CA TYR A 156 -17.32 -9.91 1.64
C TYR A 156 -15.87 -9.45 1.45
N PRO A 157 -15.57 -8.15 1.66
CA PRO A 157 -14.20 -7.66 1.53
C PRO A 157 -13.30 -8.31 2.59
N ILE A 158 -12.15 -8.83 2.18
CA ILE A 158 -11.19 -9.49 3.08
C ILE A 158 -10.07 -8.51 3.43
N SER A 159 -9.94 -8.16 4.70
CA SER A 159 -8.81 -7.35 5.18
C SER A 159 -7.53 -8.18 5.29
N SER A 160 -6.36 -7.55 5.21
CA SER A 160 -5.06 -8.22 5.36
C SER A 160 -4.93 -9.00 6.68
N ASN A 161 -5.58 -8.54 7.75
CA ASN A 161 -5.62 -9.24 9.03
C ASN A 161 -6.41 -10.56 8.95
N ILE A 162 -7.56 -10.54 8.25
CA ILE A 162 -8.35 -11.77 8.03
C ILE A 162 -7.58 -12.74 7.14
N VAL A 163 -6.86 -12.26 6.11
CA VAL A 163 -5.99 -13.12 5.29
C VAL A 163 -4.90 -13.78 6.15
N ALA A 164 -4.23 -13.03 7.02
CA ALA A 164 -3.20 -13.58 7.89
C ALA A 164 -3.76 -14.61 8.91
N MET A 165 -4.95 -14.36 9.44
CA MET A 165 -5.66 -15.31 10.31
C MET A 165 -6.05 -16.58 9.55
N TRP A 166 -6.58 -16.43 8.33
CA TRP A 166 -6.94 -17.55 7.47
C TRP A 166 -5.72 -18.37 7.06
N ALA A 167 -4.64 -17.73 6.61
CA ALA A 167 -3.40 -18.40 6.26
C ALA A 167 -2.83 -19.23 7.42
N ARG A 168 -2.84 -18.69 8.64
CA ARG A 168 -2.46 -19.46 9.85
C ARG A 168 -3.34 -20.68 10.07
N ASN A 169 -4.66 -20.56 9.91
CA ASN A 169 -5.56 -21.71 10.06
C ASN A 169 -5.37 -22.76 8.96
N VAL A 170 -4.97 -22.36 7.75
CA VAL A 170 -4.58 -23.29 6.68
C VAL A 170 -3.29 -24.03 7.05
N THR A 171 -2.26 -23.32 7.54
CA THR A 171 -1.01 -23.95 7.99
C THR A 171 -1.24 -24.94 9.14
N LEU A 172 -2.20 -24.66 10.03
CA LEU A 172 -2.60 -25.55 11.12
C LEU A 172 -3.53 -26.70 10.68
N GLY A 173 -3.89 -26.78 9.40
CA GLY A 173 -4.79 -27.81 8.87
C GLY A 173 -6.24 -27.69 9.35
N LYS A 174 -6.65 -26.55 9.90
CA LYS A 174 -8.01 -26.31 10.41
C LYS A 174 -9.00 -25.97 9.29
N CYS A 175 -8.51 -25.38 8.21
CA CYS A 175 -9.30 -25.04 7.04
C CYS A 175 -8.46 -25.09 5.77
N SER A 176 -9.09 -24.87 4.61
CA SER A 176 -8.40 -24.83 3.32
C SER A 176 -8.38 -23.42 2.75
N VAL A 177 -7.62 -23.23 1.66
CA VAL A 177 -7.64 -21.98 0.88
C VAL A 177 -9.00 -21.76 0.21
N ASN A 178 -9.73 -22.83 -0.11
CA ASN A 178 -11.03 -22.76 -0.80
C ASN A 178 -12.20 -22.58 0.16
N GLU A 179 -12.05 -23.00 1.41
CA GLU A 179 -13.15 -22.98 2.37
C GLU A 179 -12.65 -22.41 3.70
N PRO A 180 -13.08 -21.19 4.08
CA PRO A 180 -12.72 -20.61 5.35
C PRO A 180 -13.43 -21.32 6.50
N ASP A 181 -12.74 -21.43 7.64
CA ASP A 181 -13.29 -21.88 8.91
C ASP A 181 -14.40 -20.95 9.42
N ASP A 182 -15.25 -21.41 10.34
CA ASP A 182 -16.36 -20.65 10.89
C ASP A 182 -15.91 -19.38 11.62
N ILE A 183 -14.74 -19.42 12.28
CA ILE A 183 -14.13 -18.24 12.90
C ILE A 183 -13.83 -17.16 11.84
N ILE A 184 -13.29 -17.57 10.68
CA ILE A 184 -12.99 -16.67 9.57
C ILE A 184 -14.29 -16.14 8.97
N ARG A 185 -15.32 -16.97 8.79
CA ARG A 185 -16.64 -16.56 8.28
C ARG A 185 -17.31 -15.54 9.19
N VAL A 186 -17.24 -15.71 10.51
CA VAL A 186 -17.72 -14.73 11.48
C VAL A 186 -16.93 -13.44 11.36
N ALA A 187 -15.60 -13.48 11.29
CA ALA A 187 -14.77 -12.29 11.12
C ALA A 187 -15.09 -11.52 9.82
N LEU A 188 -15.36 -12.22 8.71
CA LEU A 188 -15.78 -11.61 7.44
C LEU A 188 -17.12 -10.89 7.57
N ARG A 189 -18.11 -11.51 8.22
CA ARG A 189 -19.42 -10.89 8.48
C ARG A 189 -19.27 -9.63 9.35
N THR A 190 -18.55 -9.73 10.46
CA THR A 190 -18.29 -8.61 11.36
C THR A 190 -17.55 -7.47 10.65
N SER A 191 -16.55 -7.78 9.82
CA SER A 191 -15.79 -6.78 9.06
C SER A 191 -16.68 -6.01 8.09
N ARG A 192 -17.62 -6.70 7.41
CA ARG A 192 -18.60 -6.06 6.51
C ARG A 192 -19.54 -5.12 7.28
N GLU A 193 -20.03 -5.56 8.44
CA GLU A 193 -20.90 -4.75 9.30
C GLU A 193 -20.18 -3.50 9.82
N LEU A 194 -18.92 -3.63 10.25
CA LEU A 194 -18.10 -2.50 10.68
C LEU A 194 -17.86 -1.51 9.54
N ALA A 195 -17.51 -1.99 8.34
CA ALA A 195 -17.33 -1.13 7.17
C ALA A 195 -18.63 -0.40 6.79
N ALA A 196 -19.78 -1.05 6.91
CA ALA A 196 -21.08 -0.41 6.69
C ALA A 196 -21.36 0.69 7.73
N LYS A 197 -21.06 0.43 9.01
CA LYS A 197 -21.19 1.42 10.10
C LYS A 197 -20.27 2.62 9.90
N GLU A 198 -19.03 2.41 9.47
CA GLU A 198 -18.09 3.50 9.18
C GLU A 198 -18.57 4.37 8.02
N LYS A 199 -19.04 3.77 6.92
CA LYS A 199 -19.63 4.50 5.79
C LYS A 199 -20.85 5.32 6.22
N ALA A 200 -21.69 4.79 7.10
CA ALA A 200 -22.83 5.53 7.65
C ALA A 200 -22.37 6.72 8.51
N LYS A 201 -21.33 6.53 9.34
CA LYS A 201 -20.75 7.59 10.18
C LYS A 201 -20.13 8.71 9.36
N GLU A 202 -19.40 8.39 8.30
CA GLU A 202 -18.83 9.41 7.39
C GLU A 202 -19.92 10.20 6.68
N LYS A 203 -20.96 9.53 6.14
CA LYS A 203 -22.12 10.22 5.55
C LYS A 203 -22.84 11.14 6.56
N ALA A 204 -22.95 10.73 7.82
CA ALA A 204 -23.53 11.55 8.87
C ALA A 204 -22.66 12.79 9.17
N LYS A 205 -21.34 12.65 9.20
CA LYS A 205 -20.40 13.77 9.36
C LYS A 205 -20.46 14.75 8.20
N GLU A 206 -20.54 14.26 6.96
CA GLU A 206 -20.66 15.12 5.77
C GLU A 206 -21.95 15.95 5.82
N LYS A 207 -23.09 15.32 6.10
CA LYS A 207 -24.37 16.02 6.28
C LYS A 207 -24.33 17.05 7.42
N ALA A 208 -23.62 16.74 8.51
CA ALA A 208 -23.44 17.70 9.60
C ALA A 208 -22.59 18.90 9.19
N LYS A 209 -21.51 18.67 8.41
CA LYS A 209 -20.68 19.75 7.86
C LYS A 209 -21.44 20.63 6.88
N GLU A 210 -22.28 20.05 6.02
CA GLU A 210 -23.11 20.79 5.07
C GLU A 210 -24.14 21.67 5.78
N LYS A 211 -24.86 21.12 6.77
CA LYS A 211 -25.78 21.91 7.62
C LYS A 211 -25.09 23.03 8.40
N ALA A 212 -23.84 22.80 8.84
CA ALA A 212 -23.05 23.83 9.52
C ALA A 212 -22.65 24.97 8.57
N LYS A 213 -22.28 24.65 7.32
CA LYS A 213 -22.00 25.65 6.29
C LYS A 213 -23.24 26.47 5.93
N GLU A 214 -24.39 25.83 5.76
CA GLU A 214 -25.66 26.51 5.44
C GLU A 214 -26.07 27.49 6.54
N LYS A 215 -25.96 27.10 7.82
CA LYS A 215 -26.21 28.00 8.95
C LYS A 215 -25.24 29.19 9.00
N ALA A 216 -23.96 28.97 8.72
CA ALA A 216 -22.98 30.05 8.67
C ALA A 216 -23.29 31.06 7.55
N GLN A 217 -23.74 30.57 6.39
CA GLN A 217 -24.13 31.42 5.26
C GLN A 217 -25.38 32.24 5.56
N GLN A 218 -26.41 31.65 6.19
CA GLN A 218 -27.61 32.38 6.63
C GLN A 218 -27.33 33.45 7.71
N SER A 219 -26.32 33.25 8.57
CA SER A 219 -25.90 34.26 9.55
C SER A 219 -25.05 35.40 8.97
N SER A 220 -24.60 35.28 7.72
CA SER A 220 -23.76 36.28 7.04
C SER A 220 -24.52 37.26 6.16
N THR A 221 -25.84 37.10 6.02
CA THR A 221 -26.70 38.15 5.43
C THR A 221 -26.67 39.35 6.39
N PRO A 222 -26.07 40.49 5.99
CA PRO A 222 -26.07 41.67 6.85
C PRO A 222 -27.53 42.02 7.12
N ALA A 223 -27.86 42.22 8.39
CA ALA A 223 -29.14 42.79 8.76
C ALA A 223 -29.32 44.06 7.95
N PHE A 224 -30.28 44.05 7.03
CA PHE A 224 -30.70 45.23 6.28
C PHE A 224 -31.25 46.19 7.32
N THR A 225 -30.38 47.04 7.85
CA THR A 225 -30.75 48.07 8.81
C THR A 225 -31.63 49.07 8.08
N ALA A 226 -32.81 49.36 8.63
CA ALA A 226 -33.79 50.26 8.03
C ALA A 226 -33.22 51.66 7.70
N ASP A 227 -32.11 52.04 8.36
CA ASP A 227 -31.38 53.29 8.12
C ASP A 227 -30.74 53.36 6.71
N SER A 228 -30.35 52.22 6.11
CA SER A 228 -29.77 52.21 4.76
C SER A 228 -30.83 52.48 3.68
N PHE A 229 -32.08 52.09 3.91
CA PHE A 229 -33.17 52.33 2.95
C PHE A 229 -33.66 53.78 2.99
N MET A 230 -33.72 54.41 4.17
CA MET A 230 -34.13 55.81 4.30
C MET A 230 -33.11 56.77 3.66
N SER A 231 -31.82 56.43 3.66
CA SER A 231 -30.78 57.24 3.02
C SER A 231 -30.85 57.20 1.48
N ALA A 232 -31.25 56.07 0.89
CA ALA A 232 -31.40 55.95 -0.57
C ALA A 232 -32.63 56.69 -1.12
N ILE A 233 -33.72 56.79 -0.34
CA ILE A 233 -34.91 57.55 -0.72
C ILE A 233 -34.63 59.06 -0.69
N ALA A 234 -33.88 59.55 0.31
CA ALA A 234 -33.53 60.97 0.42
C ALA A 234 -32.68 61.47 -0.76
N ALA A 235 -31.80 60.63 -1.33
CA ALA A 235 -30.98 60.99 -2.48
C ALA A 235 -31.79 61.13 -3.79
N SER A 236 -32.92 60.44 -3.92
CA SER A 236 -33.76 60.52 -5.14
C SER A 236 -34.69 61.75 -5.16
N ALA A 237 -34.93 62.41 -4.01
CA ALA A 237 -35.77 63.60 -3.93
C ALA A 237 -35.04 64.90 -4.32
N LEU A 238 -33.70 64.88 -4.43
CA LEU A 238 -32.88 66.06 -4.76
C LEU A 238 -32.55 66.21 -6.26
N SER A 239 -33.01 65.29 -7.12
CA SER A 239 -32.76 65.32 -8.58
C SER A 239 -33.98 65.72 -9.42
N ILE A 240 -35.06 66.20 -8.78
CA ILE A 240 -36.23 66.74 -9.47
C ILE A 240 -36.38 68.22 -9.09
N SER A 241 -35.52 69.06 -9.66
CA SER A 241 -35.68 70.53 -9.73
C SER A 241 -34.86 71.07 -10.88
#